data_AF-A0AAF3FDV5-F1
#
_entry.id   AF-A0AAF3FDV5-F1
#
_cell.length_a   1.000
_cell.length_b   1.000
_cell.length_c   1.000
_cell.angle_alpha   90.00
_cell.angle_beta   90.00
_cell.angle_gamma   90.00
#
_symmetry.space_group_name_H-M   'P 1'
#
loop_
_entity.id
_entity.type
_entity.pdbx_description
1 polymer ?
#
loop_
_entity_poly.entity_id
_entity_poly.type
_entity_poly.pdbx_seq_one_letter_code
_entity_poly.pdbx_strand_id
1 'polypeptide(L)'
;MDQAGPFNRVKSVSPPLKGSFPLDHDRKCKLEMLKYMCCLHEKKQHNSECRDLAREYFKCRMDNGLMDKDEWETLGYRDITKA
;
A
#
# COMPACT_ATOMS: atom_id res chain seq x y z
N MET A 1 -31.35 -13.06 -5.18
CA MET A 1 -30.07 -13.59 -5.71
C MET A 1 -29.02 -13.21 -4.70
N ASP A 2 -28.97 -14.07 -3.69
CA ASP A 2 -28.26 -13.92 -2.43
C ASP A 2 -27.00 -14.77 -2.49
N GLN A 3 -25.85 -14.18 -2.18
CA GLN A 3 -24.80 -14.73 -1.31
C GLN A 3 -23.51 -13.90 -1.44
N ALA A 4 -23.41 -12.85 -0.63
CA ALA A 4 -22.12 -12.36 -0.18
C ALA A 4 -21.80 -13.09 1.14
N GLY A 5 -20.60 -13.66 1.24
CA GLY A 5 -20.15 -14.51 2.34
C GLY A 5 -20.11 -13.84 3.73
N PRO A 6 -19.53 -14.51 4.75
CA PRO A 6 -19.76 -14.24 6.18
C PRO A 6 -19.06 -12.99 6.74
N PHE A 7 -18.63 -12.05 5.89
CA PHE A 7 -18.01 -10.81 6.35
C PHE A 7 -19.10 -9.80 6.73
N ASN A 8 -19.05 -9.32 7.98
CA ASN A 8 -19.87 -8.22 8.48
C ASN A 8 -19.96 -7.11 7.43
N ARG A 9 -21.18 -6.85 6.93
CA ARG A 9 -21.45 -5.78 5.95
C ARG A 9 -20.93 -4.47 6.53
N VAL A 10 -19.89 -3.93 5.90
CA VAL A 10 -19.40 -2.57 6.14
C VAL A 10 -20.61 -1.64 6.07
N LYS A 11 -20.99 -1.01 7.20
CA LYS A 11 -21.97 0.08 7.21
C LYS A 11 -21.54 1.09 6.16
N SER A 12 -22.46 1.58 5.33
CA SER A 12 -22.14 2.53 4.26
C SER A 12 -21.34 3.70 4.82
N VAL A 13 -20.06 3.72 4.49
CA VAL A 13 -19.12 4.77 4.90
C VAL A 13 -19.26 5.93 3.92
N SER A 14 -19.39 7.15 4.44
CA SER A 14 -19.44 8.37 3.62
C SER A 14 -18.15 8.49 2.82
N PRO A 15 -18.21 8.60 1.48
CA PRO A 15 -17.03 8.87 0.69
C PRO A 15 -16.39 10.21 1.09
N PRO A 16 -15.06 10.31 1.13
CA PRO A 16 -14.09 9.23 0.97
C PRO A 16 -13.51 8.84 2.33
N LEU A 17 -14.01 7.76 2.94
CA LEU A 17 -13.32 7.19 4.11
C LEU A 17 -11.96 6.54 3.71
N LYS A 18 -11.77 6.27 2.41
CA LYS A 18 -10.52 5.94 1.70
C LYS A 18 -10.64 6.44 0.25
N GLY A 19 -10.45 7.75 0.06
CA GLY A 19 -10.70 8.43 -1.22
C GLY A 19 -9.62 8.31 -2.25
N SER A 20 -9.90 8.88 -3.41
CA SER A 20 -8.98 9.09 -4.53
C SER A 20 -7.55 9.34 -4.04
N PHE A 21 -6.68 8.33 -4.21
CA PHE A 21 -5.29 8.45 -3.79
C PHE A 21 -4.68 9.67 -4.47
N PRO A 22 -4.06 10.59 -3.72
CA PRO A 22 -3.36 11.71 -4.30
C PRO A 22 -2.34 11.20 -5.33
N LEU A 23 -2.39 11.74 -6.54
CA LEU A 23 -1.40 11.45 -7.57
C LEU A 23 -0.08 12.14 -7.20
N ASP A 24 1.03 11.42 -7.39
CA ASP A 24 2.37 11.97 -7.21
C ASP A 24 2.78 12.79 -8.44
N HIS A 25 2.21 13.99 -8.58
CA HIS A 25 2.49 14.87 -9.72
C HIS A 25 3.96 15.34 -9.76
N ASP A 26 4.52 15.63 -8.59
CA ASP A 26 5.90 16.11 -8.45
C ASP A 26 6.93 14.98 -8.50
N ARG A 27 6.48 13.71 -8.54
CA ARG A 27 7.33 12.52 -8.59
C ARG A 27 8.24 12.38 -7.34
N LYS A 28 7.74 12.81 -6.18
CA LYS A 28 8.47 12.80 -4.90
C LYS A 28 8.91 11.41 -4.47
N CYS A 29 8.13 10.38 -4.81
CA CYS A 29 8.42 8.99 -4.45
C CYS A 29 8.77 8.12 -5.66
N LYS A 30 9.21 8.74 -6.76
CA LYS A 30 9.53 8.02 -8.01
C LYS A 30 10.70 7.07 -7.84
N LEU A 31 11.70 7.41 -7.03
CA LEU A 31 12.88 6.57 -6.86
C LEU A 31 12.52 5.25 -6.17
N GLU A 32 11.80 5.32 -5.05
CA GLU A 32 11.31 4.16 -4.29
C GLU A 32 10.35 3.33 -5.14
N MET A 33 9.46 3.99 -5.90
CA MET A 33 8.58 3.34 -6.87
C MET A 33 9.39 2.56 -7.91
N LEU A 34 10.43 3.16 -8.50
CA LEU A 34 11.24 2.48 -9.51
C LEU A 34 11.99 1.29 -8.91
N LYS A 35 12.60 1.43 -7.73
CA LYS A 35 13.26 0.31 -7.04
C LYS A 35 12.32 -0.87 -6.83
N TYR A 36 11.11 -0.59 -6.34
CA TYR A 36 10.09 -1.62 -6.14
C TYR A 36 9.67 -2.29 -7.47
N MET A 37 9.43 -1.50 -8.52
CA MET A 37 9.05 -2.02 -9.84
C MET A 37 10.17 -2.83 -10.51
N CYS A 38 11.43 -2.42 -10.36
CA CYS A 38 12.60 -3.17 -10.82
C CYS A 38 12.66 -4.54 -10.13
N CYS A 39 12.50 -4.57 -8.80
CA CYS A 39 12.45 -5.83 -8.07
C CYS A 39 11.32 -6.74 -8.56
N LEU A 40 10.10 -6.20 -8.73
CA LEU A 40 8.99 -7.01 -9.26
C LEU A 40 9.32 -7.59 -10.63
N HIS A 41 9.96 -6.81 -11.51
CA HIS A 41 10.36 -7.29 -12.81
C HIS A 41 11.40 -8.43 -12.71
N GLU A 42 12.47 -8.23 -11.94
CA GLU A 42 13.54 -9.21 -11.72
C GLU A 42 13.04 -10.50 -11.07
N LYS A 43 12.09 -10.37 -10.13
CA LYS A 43 11.48 -11.47 -9.38
C LYS A 43 10.23 -12.03 -10.04
N LYS A 44 10.01 -11.79 -11.34
CA LYS A 44 8.88 -12.35 -12.10
C LYS A 44 7.52 -12.11 -11.43
N GLN A 45 7.34 -10.91 -10.88
CA GLN A 45 6.14 -10.45 -10.17
C GLN A 45 5.88 -11.16 -8.82
N HIS A 46 6.87 -11.84 -8.23
CA HIS A 46 6.77 -12.38 -6.87
C HIS A 46 6.87 -11.26 -5.82
N ASN A 47 5.72 -10.64 -5.52
CA ASN A 47 5.61 -9.51 -4.60
C ASN A 47 6.18 -9.77 -3.18
N SER A 48 6.08 -11.01 -2.68
CA SER A 48 6.60 -11.37 -1.35
C SER A 48 8.10 -11.11 -1.22
N GLU A 49 8.86 -11.26 -2.29
CA GLU A 49 10.31 -11.01 -2.31
C GLU A 49 10.67 -9.51 -2.38
N CYS A 50 9.72 -8.66 -2.75
CA CYS A 50 9.92 -7.21 -2.90
C CYS A 50 9.25 -6.40 -1.80
N ARG A 51 8.80 -7.05 -0.72
CA ARG A 51 8.05 -6.42 0.37
C ARG A 51 8.80 -5.29 1.05
N ASP A 52 10.11 -5.40 1.21
CA ASP A 52 10.92 -4.33 1.83
C ASP A 52 10.88 -3.05 1.00
N LEU A 53 11.02 -3.18 -0.32
CA LEU A 53 10.98 -2.04 -1.25
C LEU A 53 9.56 -1.46 -1.34
N ALA A 54 8.54 -2.31 -1.27
CA ALA A 54 7.15 -1.85 -1.20
C ALA A 54 6.88 -1.05 0.09
N ARG A 55 7.43 -1.47 1.23
CA ARG A 55 7.35 -0.74 2.51
C ARG A 55 8.02 0.63 2.40
N GLU A 56 9.22 0.70 1.83
CA GLU A 56 9.93 1.98 1.61
C GLU A 56 9.11 2.94 0.73
N TYR A 57 8.52 2.42 -0.35
CA TYR A 57 7.66 3.22 -1.22
C TYR A 57 6.42 3.75 -0.49
N PHE A 58 5.73 2.92 0.28
CA PHE A 58 4.58 3.36 1.09
C PHE A 58 4.99 4.36 2.16
N LYS A 59 6.15 4.17 2.80
CA LYS A 59 6.69 5.12 3.76
C LYS A 59 6.87 6.50 3.12
N CYS A 60 7.51 6.57 1.95
CA CYS A 60 7.67 7.82 1.22
C CYS A 60 6.32 8.50 0.96
N ARG A 61 5.31 7.74 0.51
CA ARG A 61 3.99 8.29 0.22
C ARG A 61 3.30 8.84 1.47
N MET A 62 3.37 8.13 2.59
CA MET A 62 2.80 8.57 3.87
C MET A 62 3.51 9.82 4.42
N ASP A 63 4.84 9.89 4.28
CA ASP A 63 5.62 11.05 4.74
C ASP A 63 5.35 12.31 3.90
N ASN A 64 4.99 12.14 2.63
CA ASN A 64 4.70 13.24 1.70
C ASN A 64 3.21 13.56 1.54
N GLY A 65 2.32 12.94 2.33
CA GLY A 65 0.88 13.15 2.24
C GLY A 65 0.25 12.65 0.92
N LEU A 66 0.93 11.73 0.22
CA LEU A 66 0.43 11.04 -0.98
C LEU A 66 -0.34 9.75 -0.65
N MET A 67 -0.50 9.48 0.65
CA MET A 67 -1.24 8.40 1.27
C MET A 67 -1.48 8.77 2.74
N ASP A 68 -2.63 8.42 3.30
CA ASP A 68 -2.88 8.59 4.73
C ASP A 68 -1.93 7.71 5.55
N LYS A 69 -1.51 8.21 6.71
CA LYS A 69 -0.66 7.44 7.62
C LYS A 69 -1.47 6.30 8.23
N ASP A 70 -0.95 5.08 8.12
CA ASP A 70 -1.57 3.88 8.68
C ASP A 70 -0.47 3.02 9.35
N GLU A 71 -0.89 2.15 10.26
CA GLU A 71 -0.01 1.24 10.96
C GLU A 71 0.49 0.14 10.03
N TRP A 72 1.78 -0.19 10.12
CA TRP A 72 2.39 -1.24 9.31
C TRP A 72 1.69 -2.60 9.48
N GLU A 73 1.15 -2.87 10.67
CA GLU A 73 0.39 -4.08 10.93
C GLU A 73 -0.91 -4.16 10.11
N THR A 74 -1.61 -3.04 9.97
CA THR A 74 -2.86 -2.91 9.18
C THR A 74 -2.57 -3.01 7.68
N LEU A 75 -1.40 -2.52 7.26
CA LEU A 75 -0.88 -2.65 5.89
C LEU A 75 -0.28 -4.04 5.60
N GLY A 76 -0.31 -4.95 6.56
CA GLY A 76 0.11 -6.34 6.40
C GLY A 76 1.60 -6.60 6.61
N TYR A 77 2.39 -5.67 7.15
CA TYR A 77 3.84 -5.77 7.35
C TYR A 77 4.25 -6.22 8.76
N ARG A 78 3.39 -6.97 9.47
CA ARG A 78 3.62 -7.45 10.86
C ARG A 78 4.91 -8.25 11.05
N ASP A 79 5.32 -8.95 10.01
CA ASP A 79 6.51 -9.79 9.93
C ASP A 79 7.80 -8.98 9.86
N ILE A 80 7.76 -7.76 9.30
CA ILE A 80 8.97 -6.98 9.04
C ILE A 80 9.26 -5.93 10.11
N THR A 81 8.25 -5.52 10.88
CA THR A 81 8.43 -4.63 12.03
C THR A 81 9.01 -5.32 13.26
N LYS A 82 9.17 -6.65 13.23
CA LYS A 82 9.68 -7.48 14.33
C LYS A 82 11.15 -7.88 14.19
N ALA A 83 11.96 -7.11 13.47
CA ALA A 83 13.41 -7.30 13.36
C ALA A 83 14.17 -6.38 14.33
#